data_AF-A0A662RRR5-F1
#
_entry.id   AF-A0A662RRR5-F1
#
_cell.length_a   1.000
_cell.length_b   1.000
_cell.length_c   1.000
_cell.angle_alpha   90.00
_cell.angle_beta   90.00
_cell.angle_gamma   90.00
#
_symmetry.space_group_name_H-M   'P 1'
#
loop_
_entity.id
_entity.type
_entity.pdbx_description
1 polymer ?
#
loop_
_entity_poly.entity_id
_entity_poly.type
_entity_poly.pdbx_seq_one_letter_code
_entity_poly.pdbx_strand_id
1 'polypeptide(L)'
;MAIGRKHYLECFKIVDKEIAKHRGGTNTYKTIDDLPLSELQKRCVLEWFAWKVWNMIIELGIEDGYGKSYDPLLIEADKCHSYIFDLGDGGRHHDYETLREIEEKLMKEVVEMLKEVNEE
;
A
#
# COMPACT_ATOMS: atom_id res chain seq x y z
N MET A 1 -22.90 -18.90 22.13
CA MET A 1 -21.93 -20.02 22.09
C MET A 1 -20.55 -19.43 21.88
N ALA A 2 -19.71 -19.41 22.91
CA ALA A 2 -18.34 -18.92 22.78
C ALA A 2 -17.54 -19.97 21.99
N ILE A 3 -17.12 -19.61 20.77
CA ILE A 3 -16.16 -20.40 20.01
C ILE A 3 -14.90 -20.50 20.87
N GLY A 4 -14.60 -21.72 21.35
CA GLY A 4 -13.57 -21.92 22.36
C GLY A 4 -12.18 -21.59 21.82
N ARG A 5 -11.28 -21.11 22.69
CA ARG A 5 -9.86 -20.81 22.40
C ARG A 5 -9.14 -21.90 21.58
N LYS A 6 -9.56 -23.16 21.75
CA LYS A 6 -9.06 -24.33 21.01
C LYS A 6 -9.36 -24.27 19.51
N HIS A 7 -10.55 -23.82 19.13
CA HIS A 7 -10.96 -23.67 17.73
C HIS A 7 -10.12 -22.60 17.01
N TYR A 8 -9.92 -21.45 17.65
CA TYR A 8 -9.06 -20.40 17.10
C TYR A 8 -7.61 -20.87 16.89
N LEU A 9 -7.05 -21.60 17.85
CA LEU A 9 -5.70 -22.19 17.72
C LEU A 9 -5.61 -23.21 16.57
N GLU A 10 -6.68 -23.96 16.31
CA GLU A 10 -6.77 -24.86 15.15
C GLU A 10 -6.83 -24.08 13.84
N CYS A 11 -7.62 -23.01 13.78
CA CYS A 11 -7.65 -22.11 12.62
C CYS A 11 -6.28 -21.50 12.33
N PHE A 12 -5.58 -20.99 13.35
CA PHE A 12 -4.23 -20.44 13.19
C PHE A 12 -3.24 -21.48 12.66
N LYS A 13 -3.26 -22.72 13.17
CA LYS A 13 -2.39 -23.79 12.66
C LYS A 13 -2.68 -24.14 11.20
N ILE A 14 -3.93 -24.11 10.78
CA ILE A 14 -4.31 -24.36 9.37
C ILE A 14 -3.79 -23.21 8.50
N VAL A 15 -3.97 -21.97 8.92
CA VAL A 15 -3.48 -20.78 8.22
C VAL A 15 -1.96 -20.77 8.13
N ASP A 16 -1.25 -21.01 9.23
CA ASP A 16 0.22 -21.08 9.26
C ASP A 16 0.75 -22.21 8.38
N LYS A 17 0.07 -23.36 8.34
CA LYS A 17 0.43 -24.47 7.47
C LYS A 17 0.22 -24.13 5.99
N GLU A 18 -0.82 -23.36 5.67
CA GLU A 18 -1.05 -22.86 4.31
C GLU A 18 0.01 -21.82 3.92
N ILE A 19 0.29 -20.86 4.81
CA ILE A 19 1.36 -19.87 4.63
C ILE A 19 2.72 -20.56 4.45
N ALA A 20 3.01 -21.62 5.22
CA ALA A 20 4.25 -22.38 5.11
C ALA A 20 4.42 -23.04 3.74
N LYS A 21 3.33 -23.47 3.07
CA LYS A 21 3.39 -23.97 1.68
C LYS A 21 3.80 -22.88 0.69
N HIS A 22 3.50 -21.62 1.00
CA HIS A 22 3.88 -20.46 0.18
C HIS A 22 5.19 -19.79 0.63
N ARG A 23 5.73 -20.14 1.80
CA ARG A 23 6.97 -19.58 2.37
C ARG A 23 8.24 -20.37 2.07
N GLY A 24 8.14 -21.50 1.38
CA GLY A 24 9.29 -22.25 0.86
C GLY A 24 9.52 -21.99 -0.62
N GLY A 25 10.09 -20.84 -0.98
CA GLY A 25 10.34 -20.49 -2.38
C GLY A 25 10.60 -19.00 -2.63
N THR A 26 10.55 -18.58 -3.89
CA THR A 26 10.58 -17.18 -4.31
C THR A 26 9.24 -16.51 -3.99
N ASN A 27 9.26 -15.28 -3.46
CA ASN A 27 8.02 -14.52 -3.26
C ASN A 27 7.37 -14.26 -4.63
N THR A 28 6.20 -14.86 -4.87
CA THR A 28 5.42 -14.68 -6.10
C THR A 28 4.52 -13.45 -6.05
N TYR A 29 4.34 -12.83 -4.88
CA TYR A 29 3.53 -11.64 -4.69
C TYR A 29 4.39 -10.40 -4.92
N LYS A 30 4.51 -9.97 -6.19
CA LYS A 30 5.37 -8.86 -6.61
C LYS A 30 4.60 -7.55 -6.76
N THR A 31 3.29 -7.66 -6.95
CA THR A 31 2.38 -6.55 -7.24
C THR A 31 1.13 -6.66 -6.37
N ILE A 32 0.33 -5.60 -6.32
CA ILE A 32 -0.95 -5.64 -5.60
C ILE A 32 -1.92 -6.68 -6.18
N ASP A 33 -1.83 -6.96 -7.48
CA ASP A 33 -2.70 -7.92 -8.17
C ASP A 33 -2.39 -9.36 -7.75
N ASP A 34 -1.13 -9.67 -7.49
CA ASP A 34 -0.69 -11.00 -7.09
C ASP A 34 -1.17 -11.38 -5.68
N LEU A 35 -1.51 -10.40 -4.83
CA LEU A 35 -1.89 -10.66 -3.44
C LEU A 35 -3.20 -11.48 -3.38
N PRO A 36 -3.24 -12.57 -2.59
CA PRO A 36 -4.43 -13.41 -2.41
C PRO A 36 -5.38 -12.77 -1.39
N LEU A 37 -5.73 -11.50 -1.62
CA LEU A 37 -6.52 -10.64 -0.75
C LEU A 37 -7.78 -10.17 -1.48
N SER A 38 -8.83 -9.85 -0.73
CA SER A 38 -10.00 -9.17 -1.29
C SER A 38 -9.61 -7.77 -1.79
N GLU A 39 -10.43 -7.20 -2.66
CA GLU A 39 -10.18 -5.85 -3.18
C GLU A 39 -10.06 -4.81 -2.05
N LEU A 40 -10.97 -4.85 -1.06
CA LEU A 40 -10.90 -3.98 0.11
C LEU A 40 -9.57 -4.16 0.88
N GLN A 41 -9.11 -5.39 1.06
CA GLN A 41 -7.84 -5.66 1.72
C GLN A 41 -6.65 -5.14 0.90
N LYS A 42 -6.70 -5.25 -0.44
CA LYS A 42 -5.68 -4.69 -1.34
C LYS A 42 -5.64 -3.16 -1.25
N ARG A 43 -6.79 -2.49 -1.17
CA ARG A 43 -6.87 -1.04 -0.93
C ARG A 43 -6.16 -0.64 0.37
N CYS A 44 -6.49 -1.29 1.48
CA CYS A 44 -5.82 -1.03 2.76
C CYS A 44 -4.30 -1.26 2.71
N VAL A 45 -3.84 -2.23 1.93
CA VAL A 45 -2.39 -2.47 1.72
C VAL A 45 -1.74 -1.32 0.97
N LEU A 46 -2.38 -0.78 -0.08
CA LEU A 46 -1.87 0.38 -0.82
C LEU A 46 -1.86 1.65 0.04
N GLU A 47 -2.92 1.90 0.81
CA GLU A 47 -2.99 3.04 1.74
C GLU A 47 -1.88 2.96 2.80
N TRP A 48 -1.67 1.76 3.37
CA TRP A 48 -0.55 1.51 4.28
C TRP A 48 0.81 1.72 3.61
N PHE A 49 0.94 1.25 2.36
CA PHE A 49 2.18 1.41 1.59
C PHE A 49 2.50 2.88 1.32
N ALA A 50 1.50 3.67 0.90
CA ALA A 50 1.62 5.12 0.71
C ALA A 50 2.10 5.82 1.98
N TRP A 51 1.58 5.43 3.15
CA TRP A 51 2.09 5.91 4.44
C TRP A 51 3.57 5.56 4.69
N LYS A 52 4.01 4.35 4.34
CA LYS A 52 5.43 3.95 4.50
C LYS A 52 6.36 4.73 3.60
N VAL A 53 5.93 4.96 2.37
CA VAL A 53 6.69 5.77 1.42
C VAL A 53 6.75 7.22 1.88
N TRP A 54 5.65 7.80 2.34
CA TRP A 54 5.65 9.17 2.86
C TRP A 54 6.59 9.36 4.05
N ASN A 55 6.55 8.44 5.02
CA ASN A 55 7.47 8.48 6.15
C ASN A 55 8.93 8.40 5.70
N MET A 56 9.24 7.57 4.70
CA MET A 56 10.59 7.47 4.13
C MET A 56 11.02 8.80 3.49
N ILE A 57 10.15 9.45 2.73
CA ILE A 57 10.43 10.76 2.12
C ILE A 57 10.73 11.82 3.19
N ILE A 58 9.97 11.84 4.29
CA ILE A 58 10.23 12.73 5.44
C ILE A 58 11.57 12.40 6.10
N GLU A 59 11.86 11.12 6.34
CA GLU A 59 13.12 10.69 6.96
C GLU A 59 14.35 11.04 6.10
N LEU A 60 14.19 11.05 4.78
CA LEU A 60 15.21 11.49 3.84
C LEU A 60 15.36 13.02 3.76
N GLY A 61 14.49 13.78 4.42
CA GLY A 61 14.53 15.25 4.43
C GLY A 61 14.08 15.89 3.11
N ILE A 62 13.44 15.12 2.23
CA ILE A 62 12.90 15.61 0.95
C ILE A 62 11.67 16.48 1.20
N GLU A 63 10.89 16.11 2.21
CA GLU A 63 9.69 16.83 2.64
C GLU A 63 9.73 17.08 4.15
N ASP A 64 9.19 18.21 4.59
CA ASP A 64 9.22 18.64 5.99
C ASP A 64 8.14 17.98 6.87
N GLY A 65 7.24 17.22 6.22
CA GLY A 65 6.11 16.56 6.87
C GLY A 65 5.00 17.51 7.32
N TYR A 66 4.86 18.71 6.72
CA TYR A 66 3.77 19.66 7.00
C TYR A 66 2.36 19.05 6.72
N GLY A 67 2.29 17.89 6.07
CA GLY A 67 1.07 17.12 5.82
C GLY A 67 0.71 15.99 6.81
N LYS A 68 1.35 15.86 7.99
CA LYS A 68 1.15 14.73 8.94
C LYS A 68 -0.30 14.40 9.34
N SER A 69 -1.23 15.33 9.16
CA SER A 69 -2.66 15.15 9.48
C SER A 69 -3.50 14.59 8.35
N TYR A 70 -3.00 14.56 7.12
CA TYR A 70 -3.75 14.11 5.94
C TYR A 70 -3.35 12.69 5.56
N ASP A 71 -4.32 11.91 5.08
CA ASP A 71 -4.06 10.58 4.55
C ASP A 71 -3.25 10.71 3.25
N PRO A 72 -2.03 10.11 3.16
CA PRO A 72 -1.24 10.11 1.95
C PRO A 72 -1.95 9.41 0.81
N LEU A 73 -2.85 8.47 1.10
CA LEU A 73 -3.71 7.86 0.11
C LEU A 73 -4.96 7.32 0.82
N LEU A 74 -6.12 7.55 0.23
CA LEU A 74 -7.40 6.96 0.61
C LEU A 74 -8.10 6.46 -0.65
N ILE A 75 -8.44 5.17 -0.72
CA ILE A 75 -9.03 4.55 -1.91
C ILE A 75 -10.50 4.20 -1.64
N GLU A 76 -11.40 4.94 -2.27
CA GLU A 76 -12.84 4.68 -2.23
C GLU A 76 -13.24 3.66 -3.30
N ALA A 77 -14.55 3.51 -3.59
CA ALA A 77 -15.02 2.50 -4.53
C ALA A 77 -14.64 2.80 -5.99
N ASP A 78 -14.66 4.08 -6.36
CA ASP A 78 -14.61 4.59 -7.73
C ASP A 78 -13.53 5.66 -7.96
N LYS A 79 -12.85 6.08 -6.89
CA LYS A 79 -11.85 7.16 -6.91
C LYS A 79 -10.89 7.01 -5.76
N CYS A 80 -9.71 7.60 -5.87
CA CYS A 80 -8.79 7.73 -4.75
C CYS A 80 -8.48 9.19 -4.48
N HIS A 81 -8.07 9.46 -3.25
CA HIS A 81 -7.74 10.78 -2.77
C HIS A 81 -6.32 10.76 -2.23
N SER A 82 -5.55 11.78 -2.57
CA SER A 82 -4.25 12.01 -1.97
C SER A 82 -4.04 13.50 -1.72
N TYR A 83 -3.43 13.80 -0.58
CA TYR A 83 -2.97 15.15 -0.24
C TYR A 83 -1.45 15.28 -0.31
N ILE A 84 -0.77 14.17 -0.60
CA ILE A 84 0.69 14.04 -0.55
C ILE A 84 1.23 13.69 -1.93
N PHE A 85 0.55 12.79 -2.63
CA PHE A 85 0.93 12.30 -3.95
C PHE A 85 -0.01 12.87 -5.00
N ASP A 86 0.58 13.26 -6.13
CA ASP A 86 -0.13 13.80 -7.28
C ASP A 86 -0.77 12.72 -8.15
N LEU A 87 -0.20 11.51 -8.12
CA LEU A 87 -0.63 10.34 -8.90
C LEU A 87 -0.79 10.64 -10.41
N GLY A 88 -0.14 11.69 -10.90
CA GLY A 88 -0.02 12.07 -12.31
C GLY A 88 -1.08 13.01 -12.87
N ASP A 89 -1.99 13.59 -12.08
CA ASP A 89 -3.04 14.49 -12.59
C ASP A 89 -3.08 15.92 -12.00
N GLY A 90 -2.14 16.31 -11.13
CA GLY A 90 -2.10 17.64 -10.51
C GLY A 90 -3.08 17.82 -9.33
N GLY A 91 -3.90 16.81 -9.04
CA GLY A 91 -5.13 16.91 -8.25
C GLY A 91 -5.06 16.33 -6.85
N ARG A 92 -6.19 16.38 -6.15
CA ARG A 92 -6.40 15.66 -4.86
C ARG A 92 -7.31 14.45 -4.99
N HIS A 93 -7.95 14.31 -6.15
CA HIS A 93 -8.96 13.33 -6.47
C HIS A 93 -8.55 12.74 -7.80
N HIS A 94 -8.40 11.42 -7.83
CA HIS A 94 -7.84 10.73 -8.97
C HIS A 94 -8.79 9.60 -9.35
N ASP A 95 -9.21 9.61 -10.60
CA ASP A 95 -9.86 8.46 -11.21
C ASP A 95 -8.81 7.37 -11.43
N TYR A 96 -9.19 6.12 -11.23
CA TYR A 96 -8.32 4.97 -11.49
C TYR A 96 -9.16 3.80 -12.03
N GLU A 97 -8.57 3.00 -12.92
CA GLU A 97 -9.25 1.82 -13.46
C GLU A 97 -8.92 0.56 -12.64
N THR A 98 -7.69 0.48 -12.11
CA THR A 98 -7.21 -0.67 -11.35
C THR A 98 -6.35 -0.26 -10.15
N LEU A 99 -6.31 -1.09 -9.12
CA LEU A 99 -5.40 -0.87 -7.98
C LEU A 99 -3.93 -0.93 -8.41
N ARG A 100 -3.62 -1.70 -9.45
CA ARG A 100 -2.28 -1.79 -10.03
C ARG A 100 -1.82 -0.47 -10.63
N GLU A 101 -2.72 0.26 -11.27
CA GLU A 101 -2.44 1.60 -11.80
C GLU A 101 -2.01 2.57 -10.67
N ILE A 102 -2.72 2.54 -9.53
CA ILE A 102 -2.38 3.36 -8.35
C ILE A 102 -0.98 2.99 -7.83
N GLU A 103 -0.69 1.69 -7.71
CA GLU A 103 0.64 1.19 -7.28
C GLU A 103 1.76 1.73 -8.19
N GLU A 104 1.56 1.68 -9.50
CA GLU A 104 2.57 2.12 -10.48
C GLU A 104 2.75 3.64 -10.48
N LYS A 105 1.66 4.41 -10.42
CA LYS A 105 1.70 5.89 -10.33
C LYS A 105 2.42 6.34 -9.07
N LEU A 106 2.05 5.78 -7.91
CA LEU A 106 2.69 6.07 -6.63
C LEU A 106 4.19 5.78 -6.68
N MET A 107 4.58 4.59 -7.17
CA MET A 107 6.00 4.21 -7.26
C MET A 107 6.78 5.11 -8.22
N LYS A 108 6.18 5.49 -9.36
CA LYS A 108 6.82 6.35 -10.34
C LYS A 108 7.11 7.74 -9.74
N GLU A 109 6.11 8.36 -9.14
CA GLU A 109 6.22 9.68 -8.53
C GLU A 109 7.30 9.72 -7.45
N VAL A 110 7.34 8.69 -6.60
CA VAL A 110 8.33 8.58 -5.51
C VAL A 110 9.75 8.45 -6.07
N VAL A 111 9.93 7.67 -7.14
CA VAL A 111 11.23 7.56 -7.82
C VAL A 111 11.63 8.88 -8.46
N GLU A 112 10.68 9.65 -8.99
CA GLU A 112 10.94 10.98 -9.56
C GLU A 112 11.38 11.96 -8.45
N MET A 113 10.66 12.05 -7.34
CA MET A 113 11.05 12.86 -6.17
C MET A 113 12.48 12.52 -5.68
N LEU A 114 12.82 11.23 -5.63
CA LEU A 114 14.16 10.78 -5.20
C LEU A 114 15.27 11.13 -6.19
N LYS A 115 14.95 11.27 -7.48
CA LYS A 115 15.94 11.65 -8.50
C LYS A 115 16.21 13.14 -8.49
N GLU A 116 15.16 13.96 -8.38
CA GLU A 116 15.28 15.42 -8.33
C GLU A 116 16.21 15.87 -7.21
N VAL A 117 16.14 15.23 -6.04
CA VAL A 117 17.01 15.48 -4.88
C VAL A 117 18.49 15.16 -5.14
N ASN A 118 18.80 14.24 -6.06
CA ASN A 118 20.19 13.88 -6.40
C ASN A 118 20.79 14.77 -7.50
N GLU A 119 19.97 15.59 -8.16
CA GLU A 119 20.40 16.51 -9.22
C GLU A 119 20.66 17.94 -8.70
N GLU A 120 20.37 18.21 -7.42
CA GLU A 120 20.75 19.42 -6.66
C GLU A 120 22.09 19.28 -5.91
#